data_AF-A0A2I8F527-F1
#
_entry.id   AF-A0A2I8F527-F1
#
_cell.length_a   1.000
_cell.length_b   1.000
_cell.length_c   1.000
_cell.angle_alpha   90.00
_cell.angle_beta   90.00
_cell.angle_gamma   90.00
#
_symmetry.space_group_name_H-M   'P 1'
#
loop_
_entity.id
_entity.type
_entity.pdbx_description
1 polymer ?
#
loop_
_entity_poly.entity_id
_entity_poly.type
_entity_poly.pdbx_seq_one_letter_code
_entity_poly.pdbx_strand_id
1 'polypeptide(L)' 'MDVTTFRQLRHLTPVLDDILNAGEVEHPDQAVNLAALARLCSELFDAYHCMHPDEIAQARLDALESQ' A
#
# COMPACT_ATOMS: atom_id res chain seq x y z
N MET A 1 5.95 -14.64 0.09
CA MET A 1 4.85 -13.69 0.41
C MET A 1 3.57 -14.49 0.57
N ASP A 2 2.77 -14.19 1.61
CA ASP A 2 1.63 -15.02 1.98
C ASP A 2 0.33 -14.59 1.27
N VAL A 3 -0.51 -15.57 0.93
CA VAL A 3 -1.81 -15.39 0.25
C VAL A 3 -2.80 -14.60 1.12
N THR A 4 -2.60 -14.65 2.44
CA THR A 4 -3.42 -13.95 3.44
C THR A 4 -3.29 -12.43 3.33
N THR A 5 -2.07 -11.91 3.14
CA THR A 5 -1.79 -10.47 2.99
C THR A 5 -2.47 -9.89 1.75
N PHE A 6 -2.38 -10.60 0.61
CA PHE A 6 -3.04 -10.19 -0.62
C PHE A 6 -4.58 -10.23 -0.53
N ARG A 7 -5.12 -11.16 0.25
CA ARG A 7 -6.56 -11.23 0.52
C ARG A 7 -7.03 -10.03 1.34
N GLN A 8 -6.27 -9.65 2.37
CA GLN A 8 -6.56 -8.46 3.18
C GLN A 8 -6.46 -7.18 2.36
N LEU A 9 -5.46 -7.07 1.50
CA LEU A 9 -5.31 -5.90 0.62
C LEU A 9 -6.48 -5.77 -0.36
N ARG A 10 -6.93 -6.88 -0.96
CA ARG A 10 -8.14 -6.91 -1.79
C ARG A 10 -9.40 -6.49 -1.04
N HIS A 11 -9.53 -6.86 0.23
CA HIS A 11 -10.67 -6.43 1.05
C HIS A 11 -10.65 -4.92 1.30
N LEU A 12 -9.47 -4.32 1.46
CA LEU A 12 -9.34 -2.90 1.76
C LEU A 12 -9.36 -2.01 0.49
N THR A 13 -9.32 -2.59 -0.70
CA THR A 13 -9.33 -1.85 -1.97
C THR A 13 -10.60 -1.00 -2.17
N PRO A 14 -11.83 -1.50 -1.90
CA PRO A 14 -13.03 -0.67 -2.01
C PRO A 14 -13.05 0.50 -1.03
N VAL A 15 -12.52 0.30 0.19
CA VAL A 15 -12.46 1.40 1.19
C VAL A 15 -11.55 2.52 0.72
N LEU A 16 -10.43 2.18 0.06
CA LEU A 16 -9.58 3.19 -0.56
C LEU A 16 -10.30 3.92 -1.70
N ASP A 17 -11.03 3.19 -2.54
CA ASP A 17 -11.83 3.77 -3.64
C ASP A 17 -12.90 4.72 -3.10
N ASP A 18 -13.60 4.34 -2.04
CA ASP A 18 -14.60 5.16 -1.38
C ASP A 18 -13.98 6.47 -0.82
N ILE A 19 -12.84 6.39 -0.14
CA ILE A 19 -12.12 7.57 0.38
C ILE A 19 -11.63 8.47 -0.76
N LEU A 20 -11.09 7.89 -1.84
CA LEU A 20 -10.60 8.65 -2.99
C LEU A 20 -11.74 9.34 -3.75
N ASN A 21 -12.89 8.67 -3.88
CA ASN A 21 -14.09 9.22 -4.51
C ASN A 21 -14.75 10.32 -3.66
N ALA A 22 -14.79 10.13 -2.32
CA ALA A 22 -15.27 11.14 -1.39
C ALA A 22 -14.31 12.34 -1.29
N GLY A 23 -13.01 12.11 -1.51
CA GLY A 23 -11.97 13.11 -1.36
C GLY A 23 -11.58 13.40 0.09
N GLU A 24 -12.22 12.73 1.06
CA GLU A 24 -11.93 12.83 2.48
C GLU A 24 -12.25 11.54 3.23
N VAL A 25 -11.79 11.44 4.48
CA VAL A 25 -12.16 10.36 5.40
C VAL A 25 -13.39 10.80 6.19
N GLU A 26 -14.56 10.39 5.72
CA GLU A 26 -15.86 10.80 6.26
C GLU A 26 -16.23 10.05 7.56
N HIS A 27 -15.68 8.85 7.77
CA HIS A 27 -16.06 7.99 8.88
C HIS A 27 -14.87 7.43 9.69
N PRO A 28 -15.00 7.22 11.01
CA PRO A 28 -13.92 6.70 11.84
C PRO A 28 -13.43 5.30 11.42
N ASP A 29 -14.32 4.45 10.93
CA ASP A 29 -14.00 3.11 10.43
C ASP A 29 -13.19 3.16 9.12
N GLN A 30 -13.43 4.15 8.25
CA GLN A 30 -12.58 4.40 7.09
C GLN A 30 -11.15 4.77 7.52
N ALA A 31 -10.98 5.59 8.57
CA ALA A 31 -9.66 5.94 9.10
C ALA A 31 -8.90 4.71 9.63
N VAL A 32 -9.60 3.82 10.36
CA VAL A 32 -9.03 2.57 10.88
C VAL A 32 -8.63 1.64 9.74
N ASN A 33 -9.48 1.49 8.73
CA ASN A 33 -9.22 0.66 7.56
C ASN A 33 -8.07 1.24 6.71
N LEU A 34 -7.97 2.56 6.57
CA LEU A 34 -6.87 3.22 5.89
C LEU A 34 -5.54 3.00 6.61
N ALA A 35 -5.52 3.09 7.95
CA ALA A 35 -4.35 2.76 8.74
C ALA A 35 -3.93 1.29 8.57
N ALA A 36 -4.90 0.37 8.55
CA ALA A 36 -4.64 -1.05 8.28
C ALA A 36 -4.06 -1.28 6.87
N LEU A 37 -4.60 -0.58 5.87
CA LEU A 37 -4.12 -0.66 4.49
C LEU A 37 -2.68 -0.12 4.38
N ALA A 38 -2.41 1.05 4.96
CA ALA A 38 -1.07 1.64 4.97
C ALA A 38 -0.06 0.70 5.62
N ARG A 39 -0.43 0.05 6.72
CA ARG A 39 0.43 -0.93 7.40
C ARG A 39 0.72 -2.15 6.51
N LEU A 40 -0.29 -2.72 5.86
CA LEU A 40 -0.12 -3.85 4.96
C LEU A 40 0.75 -3.50 3.74
N CYS A 41 0.57 -2.31 3.17
CA CYS A 41 1.43 -1.82 2.09
C CYS A 41 2.88 -1.69 2.53
N SER A 42 3.13 -1.18 3.74
CA SER A 42 4.49 -1.10 4.32
C SER A 42 5.09 -2.49 4.52
N GLU A 43 4.35 -3.42 5.12
CA GLU A 43 4.82 -4.80 5.35
C GLU A 43 5.17 -5.51 4.03
N LEU A 44 4.36 -5.30 2.98
CA LEU A 44 4.63 -5.83 1.64
C LEU A 44 5.87 -5.22 1.01
N PHE A 45 6.03 -3.89 1.13
CA PHE A 45 7.21 -3.18 0.64
C PHE A 45 8.47 -3.69 1.34
N ASP A 46 8.47 -3.75 2.68
CA ASP A 46 9.62 -4.20 3.47
C ASP A 46 10.00 -5.64 3.13
N ALA A 47 9.00 -6.54 3.02
CA ALA A 47 9.24 -7.92 2.62
C ALA A 47 9.88 -8.02 1.24
N TYR A 48 9.39 -7.25 0.25
CA TYR A 48 9.97 -7.24 -1.10
C TYR A 48 11.38 -6.65 -1.10
N HIS A 49 11.57 -5.51 -0.42
CA HIS A 49 12.86 -4.84 -0.31
C HIS A 49 13.93 -5.71 0.36
N CYS A 50 13.57 -6.47 1.39
CA CYS A 50 14.48 -7.44 2.00
C CYS A 50 14.95 -8.54 1.02
N MET A 51 14.10 -8.93 0.07
CA MET A 51 14.45 -9.96 -0.93
C MET A 51 15.17 -9.37 -2.15
N HIS A 52 14.85 -8.13 -2.52
CA HIS A 52 15.30 -7.48 -3.76
C HIS A 52 15.75 -6.02 -3.51
N PRO A 53 16.78 -5.78 -2.67
CA PRO A 53 17.19 -4.42 -2.32
C PRO A 53 17.69 -3.64 -3.55
N ASP A 54 18.41 -4.30 -4.45
CA ASP A 54 18.99 -3.67 -5.64
C ASP A 54 17.92 -3.24 -6.66
N GLU A 55 16.86 -4.04 -6.85
CA GLU A 55 15.75 -3.70 -7.74
C GLU A 55 14.97 -2.48 -7.25
N ILE A 56 14.77 -2.37 -5.93
CA ILE A 56 14.16 -1.20 -5.31
C ILE A 56 15.07 0.02 -5.43
N ALA A 57 16.38 -0.13 -5.24
CA ALA A 57 17.33 0.96 -5.43
C ALA A 57 17.29 1.47 -6.88
N GLN A 58 17.27 0.56 -7.85
CA GLN A 58 17.15 0.91 -9.27
C GLN A 58 15.82 1.60 -9.58
N ALA A 59 14.69 1.05 -9.15
CA ALA A 59 13.38 1.66 -9.38
C ALA A 59 13.26 3.08 -8.78
N ARG A 60 13.94 3.35 -7.66
CA ARG A 60 14.01 4.70 -7.08
C ARG A 60 14.85 5.66 -7.94
N LEU A 61 15.94 5.19 -8.54
CA LEU A 61 16.75 5.99 -9.46
C LEU A 61 15.94 6.32 -10.72
N ASP A 62 15.30 5.31 -11.32
CA ASP A 62 14.48 5.48 -12.53
C ASP A 62 13.31 6.47 -12.30
N ALA A 63 12.69 6.43 -11.12
CA ALA A 63 11.63 7.36 -10.73
C ALA A 63 12.11 8.81 -10.62
N LEU A 64 13.35 9.02 -10.14
CA LEU A 64 13.95 10.34 -10.03
C LEU A 64 14.34 10.91 -11.40
N GLU A 65 14.76 10.06 -12.33
CA GLU A 65 15.09 10.47 -13.71
C GLU A 65 13.83 10.78 -14.56
N SER A 66 12.66 10.32 -14.13
CA SER A 66 11.37 10.52 -14.80
C SER A 66 10.58 11.74 -14.30
N GLN A 67 11.09 12.48 -13.30
CA GLN A 67 10.50 13.73 -12.78
C GLN A 67 11.04 14.96 -13.51
#